data_AF-A0A1B5KSJ6-F1
#
_entry.id   AF-A0A1B5KSJ6-F1
#
_cell.length_a   1.000
_cell.length_b   1.000
_cell.length_c   1.000
_cell.angle_alpha   90.00
_cell.angle_beta   90.00
_cell.angle_gamma   90.00
#
_symmetry.space_group_name_H-M   'P 1'
#
loop_
_entity.id
_entity.type
_entity.pdbx_description
1 polymer ?
#
loop_
_entity_poly.entity_id
_entity_poly.type
_entity_poly.pdbx_seq_one_letter_code
_entity_poly.pdbx_strand_id
1 'polypeptide(L)'
;MRFSSSLRALGGTVVLVAGIARAHYQLETTYDTTNFFDSFDFFTGPDPTKGFVEYVDSNTANKEGLAGYAKGGIFMGVDYKTKNPAMGRKSVRVTSHKAFTRGLFIADIAHMPGSICGTWPAFWMFGPNWPVSGEIDIIEGVNAQAKNAITLHTKPGCTVSNHGSLASTKFVSADCGAHGTSAGCGQRTDDNQNYGDGFNAIGGGVYATEWTSDHIAIWFFPRSQIPRDIQAEDPNPKDWGTPLARFAGGPSCKLDDHFANNQLVFDTTFCGDWAGSPSVWGSDPECSALAPTCQDYVSNNPADFADAFWVVNSVKVYQKGAGDQGQSTRIQPTNKTRARPTLRPTSTNTPQPGYQPQPTTTSTQGDFQSQPGYQPQPTTTSTQGDFQSQPGYQPQPTTTSTQGDFQSQPSGQAFPSGQPQPTIPAPGAPQSQPSTQAVPSGQPQVQNDGSWNGKVWNGEPWGSRRRDGSSAKLFSL
;
A
#
# COMPACT_ATOMS: atom_id res chain seq x y z
N MET A 1 -48.11 -35.02 68.43
CA MET A 1 -46.69 -34.99 68.00
C MET A 1 -46.64 -34.74 66.49
N ARG A 2 -45.51 -34.19 65.99
CA ARG A 2 -45.08 -34.12 64.57
C ARG A 2 -46.07 -33.53 63.54
N PHE A 3 -45.74 -32.32 63.09
CA PHE A 3 -46.12 -31.83 61.76
C PHE A 3 -45.46 -32.68 60.66
N SER A 4 -46.05 -32.69 59.46
CA SER A 4 -45.32 -32.98 58.22
C SER A 4 -45.94 -32.22 57.05
N SER A 5 -45.16 -31.32 56.46
CA SER A 5 -45.56 -30.45 55.35
C SER A 5 -44.69 -30.74 54.12
N SER A 6 -45.23 -31.43 53.12
CA SER A 6 -44.51 -31.81 51.92
C SER A 6 -44.59 -30.71 50.86
N LEU A 7 -43.52 -29.93 50.70
CA LEU A 7 -43.40 -28.96 49.60
C LEU A 7 -43.33 -29.71 48.25
N ARG A 8 -44.08 -29.23 47.26
CA ARG A 8 -43.90 -29.60 45.86
C ARG A 8 -42.81 -28.72 45.25
N ALA A 9 -41.63 -29.30 44.99
CA ALA A 9 -40.57 -28.61 44.26
C ALA A 9 -40.87 -28.59 42.75
N LEU A 10 -41.20 -27.42 42.21
CA LEU A 10 -41.23 -27.19 40.77
C LEU A 10 -39.81 -26.88 40.28
N GLY A 11 -39.13 -27.89 39.72
CA GLY A 11 -37.82 -27.71 39.10
C GLY A 11 -37.92 -26.95 37.79
N GLY A 12 -37.64 -25.64 37.81
CA GLY A 12 -37.57 -24.82 36.61
C GLY A 12 -36.27 -25.03 35.84
N THR A 13 -36.36 -25.59 34.63
CA THR A 13 -35.21 -25.78 33.74
C THR A 13 -34.70 -24.44 33.21
N VAL A 14 -33.59 -23.93 33.77
CA VAL A 14 -32.93 -22.73 33.24
C VAL A 14 -32.18 -23.09 31.97
N VAL A 15 -32.75 -22.72 30.82
CA VAL A 15 -32.06 -22.81 29.52
C VAL A 15 -31.04 -21.69 29.44
N LEU A 16 -29.79 -22.00 29.81
CA LEU A 16 -28.63 -21.16 29.53
C LEU A 16 -28.39 -21.10 28.02
N VAL A 17 -28.97 -20.08 27.36
CA VAL A 17 -28.62 -19.73 25.99
C VAL A 17 -27.20 -19.17 26.00
N ALA A 18 -26.21 -20.06 25.85
CA ALA A 18 -24.83 -19.69 25.61
C ALA A 18 -24.74 -19.02 24.23
N GLY A 19 -24.86 -17.69 24.21
CA GLY A 19 -24.72 -16.90 23.00
C GLY A 19 -23.34 -17.13 22.39
N ILE A 20 -23.30 -17.82 21.25
CA ILE A 20 -22.07 -18.00 20.47
C ILE A 20 -21.71 -16.63 19.90
N ALA A 21 -20.85 -15.91 20.62
CA ALA A 21 -20.25 -14.67 20.15
C ALA A 21 -19.34 -15.00 18.96
N ARG A 22 -19.92 -15.02 17.75
CA ARG A 22 -19.15 -15.05 16.51
C ARG A 22 -18.28 -13.79 16.51
N ALA A 23 -16.96 -13.98 16.42
CA ALA A 23 -16.01 -12.87 16.30
C ALA A 23 -16.22 -12.19 14.93
N HIS A 24 -17.14 -11.23 14.89
CA HIS A 24 -17.41 -10.43 13.70
C HIS A 24 -16.34 -9.36 13.51
N TYR A 25 -16.13 -9.00 12.26
CA TYR A 25 -15.41 -7.78 11.91
C TYR A 25 -16.32 -6.57 12.19
N GLN A 26 -15.79 -5.59 12.91
CA GLN A 26 -16.45 -4.33 13.24
C GLN A 26 -15.62 -3.18 12.68
N LEU A 27 -16.27 -2.21 12.03
CA LEU A 27 -15.60 -1.07 11.42
C LEU A 27 -14.87 -0.26 12.50
N GLU A 28 -13.55 -0.13 12.36
CA GLU A 28 -12.67 0.53 13.32
C GLU A 28 -12.19 1.88 12.80
N THR A 29 -11.97 2.02 11.50
CA THR A 29 -11.46 3.25 10.88
C THR A 29 -11.85 3.31 9.39
N THR A 30 -12.34 4.47 8.94
CA THR A 30 -12.57 4.78 7.52
C THR A 30 -11.63 5.90 7.12
N TYR A 31 -11.00 5.75 5.95
CA TYR A 31 -10.27 6.79 5.25
C TYR A 31 -10.97 7.08 3.91
N ASP A 32 -11.46 8.29 3.73
CA ASP A 32 -12.19 8.72 2.53
C ASP A 32 -11.95 10.22 2.24
N THR A 33 -12.70 10.79 1.30
CA THR A 33 -12.57 12.20 0.88
C THR A 33 -12.87 13.24 1.99
N THR A 34 -13.32 12.82 3.18
CA THR A 34 -13.51 13.70 4.34
C THR A 34 -12.26 13.85 5.21
N ASN A 35 -11.33 12.88 5.19
CA ASN A 35 -10.26 12.80 6.20
C ASN A 35 -8.90 12.25 5.72
N PHE A 36 -8.77 11.74 4.48
CA PHE A 36 -7.59 10.98 4.06
C PHE A 36 -6.26 11.75 4.25
N PHE A 37 -6.12 12.95 3.67
CA PHE A 37 -4.88 13.73 3.80
C PHE A 37 -4.68 14.40 5.18
N ASP A 38 -5.71 14.39 6.04
CA ASP A 38 -5.58 14.74 7.46
C ASP A 38 -5.15 13.52 8.32
N SER A 39 -5.06 12.33 7.71
CA SER A 39 -4.82 11.04 8.37
C SER A 39 -3.54 10.32 7.93
N PHE A 40 -2.78 10.89 6.99
CA PHE A 40 -1.54 10.33 6.43
C PHE A 40 -0.44 11.39 6.35
N ASP A 41 0.78 11.02 6.76
CA ASP A 41 2.00 11.82 6.58
C ASP A 41 2.48 11.72 5.12
N PHE A 42 2.92 12.83 4.53
CA PHE A 42 3.62 12.85 3.24
C PHE A 42 5.11 12.65 3.48
N PHE A 43 5.67 11.55 2.99
CA PHE A 43 7.11 11.30 3.01
C PHE A 43 7.81 12.18 1.96
N THR A 44 8.94 12.79 2.35
CA THR A 44 9.73 13.71 1.50
C THR A 44 11.24 13.41 1.53
N GLY A 45 11.62 12.26 2.08
CA GLY A 45 12.99 11.79 2.05
C GLY A 45 13.39 11.23 0.68
N PRO A 46 14.69 10.96 0.46
CA PRO A 46 15.13 10.10 -0.63
C PRO A 46 14.42 8.75 -0.57
N ASP A 47 14.00 8.22 -1.71
CA ASP A 47 13.30 6.94 -1.81
C ASP A 47 14.18 5.78 -1.26
N PRO A 48 13.70 5.00 -0.26
CA PRO A 48 14.41 3.83 0.24
C PRO A 48 14.76 2.79 -0.83
N THR A 49 13.94 2.69 -1.90
CA THR A 49 14.17 1.76 -3.03
C THR A 49 15.04 2.37 -4.15
N LYS A 50 15.64 3.54 -3.90
CA LYS A 50 16.57 4.27 -4.78
C LYS A 50 15.97 4.67 -6.13
N GLY A 51 14.66 4.86 -6.20
CA GLY A 51 13.96 5.29 -7.39
C GLY A 51 14.39 6.66 -7.91
N PHE A 52 14.15 6.87 -9.21
CA PHE A 52 14.30 8.15 -9.88
C PHE A 52 13.05 9.03 -9.64
N VAL A 53 12.76 9.28 -8.36
CA VAL A 53 11.54 9.94 -7.88
C VAL A 53 11.87 11.10 -6.93
N GLU A 54 11.16 12.21 -7.09
CA GLU A 54 11.16 13.32 -6.12
C GLU A 54 9.84 13.25 -5.32
N TYR A 55 9.88 12.71 -4.10
CA TYR A 55 8.73 12.70 -3.21
C TYR A 55 8.52 14.08 -2.57
N VAL A 56 7.38 14.71 -2.83
CA VAL A 56 7.09 16.10 -2.41
C VAL A 56 6.07 16.18 -1.27
N ASP A 57 6.12 17.28 -0.51
CA ASP A 57 5.20 17.56 0.60
C ASP A 57 3.76 17.81 0.13
N SER A 58 2.80 17.76 1.05
CA SER A 58 1.37 17.91 0.74
C SER A 58 0.97 19.26 0.12
N ASN A 59 1.68 20.36 0.44
CA ASN A 59 1.39 21.67 -0.15
C ASN A 59 1.94 21.76 -1.57
N THR A 60 3.16 21.27 -1.81
CA THR A 60 3.72 21.14 -3.16
C THR A 60 2.89 20.20 -4.01
N ALA A 61 2.50 19.03 -3.47
CA ALA A 61 1.65 18.06 -4.14
C ALA A 61 0.28 18.64 -4.52
N ASN A 62 -0.38 19.37 -3.62
CA ASN A 62 -1.69 19.95 -3.95
C ASN A 62 -1.57 21.11 -4.96
N LYS A 63 -0.56 21.97 -4.80
CA LYS A 63 -0.28 23.10 -5.70
C LYS A 63 0.07 22.67 -7.13
N GLU A 64 0.81 21.57 -7.29
CA GLU A 64 1.20 21.04 -8.60
C GLU A 64 0.18 20.03 -9.17
N GLY A 65 -0.89 19.73 -8.42
CA GLY A 65 -1.99 18.86 -8.85
C GLY A 65 -1.71 17.36 -8.73
N LEU A 66 -0.70 16.98 -7.94
CA LEU A 66 -0.26 15.60 -7.69
C LEU A 66 -1.10 14.90 -6.61
N ALA A 67 -1.63 15.63 -5.62
CA ALA A 67 -2.51 15.06 -4.59
C ALA A 67 -3.71 15.97 -4.26
N GLY A 68 -4.88 15.37 -4.03
CA GLY A 68 -6.09 16.09 -3.65
C GLY A 68 -7.36 15.28 -3.88
N TYR A 69 -8.51 15.95 -3.98
CA TYR A 69 -9.78 15.28 -4.30
C TYR A 69 -10.17 15.57 -5.75
N ALA A 70 -10.08 14.56 -6.61
CA ALA A 70 -10.31 14.66 -8.05
C ALA A 70 -10.77 13.30 -8.63
N LYS A 71 -11.25 13.28 -9.87
CA LYS A 71 -11.75 12.07 -10.58
C LYS A 71 -12.77 11.22 -9.78
N GLY A 72 -13.47 11.83 -8.82
CA GLY A 72 -14.49 11.18 -7.98
C GLY A 72 -14.01 10.68 -6.60
N GLY A 73 -12.71 10.70 -6.31
CA GLY A 73 -12.17 10.15 -5.05
C GLY A 73 -10.93 10.88 -4.53
N ILE A 74 -10.15 10.17 -3.71
CA ILE A 74 -8.81 10.55 -3.27
C ILE A 74 -7.86 10.34 -4.45
N PHE A 75 -7.31 11.42 -5.00
CA PHE A 75 -6.38 11.39 -6.13
C PHE A 75 -4.94 11.51 -5.65
N MET A 76 -4.07 10.62 -6.12
CA MET A 76 -2.62 10.64 -5.86
C MET A 76 -1.90 10.21 -7.15
N GLY A 77 -1.15 11.10 -7.77
CA GLY A 77 -0.49 10.87 -9.05
C GLY A 77 0.84 11.59 -9.17
N VAL A 78 1.42 11.50 -10.37
CA VAL A 78 2.80 11.92 -10.65
C VAL A 78 2.86 13.13 -11.59
N ASP A 79 4.02 13.78 -11.67
CA ASP A 79 4.29 14.79 -12.68
C ASP A 79 4.41 14.13 -14.07
N TYR A 80 3.43 14.38 -14.95
CA TYR A 80 3.40 13.94 -16.35
C TYR A 80 3.73 15.06 -17.34
N LYS A 81 4.44 16.12 -16.91
CA LYS A 81 4.70 17.34 -17.70
C LYS A 81 6.19 17.70 -17.78
N THR A 82 6.95 17.59 -16.69
CA THR A 82 8.36 18.01 -16.68
C THR A 82 9.26 17.01 -17.38
N LYS A 83 9.98 17.46 -18.41
CA LYS A 83 11.07 16.71 -19.05
C LYS A 83 12.39 17.01 -18.34
N ASN A 84 13.23 15.99 -18.18
CA ASN A 84 14.53 16.02 -17.50
C ASN A 84 14.50 16.59 -16.06
N PRO A 85 13.62 16.08 -15.17
CA PRO A 85 13.56 16.54 -13.78
C PRO A 85 14.81 16.08 -13.00
N ALA A 86 15.54 17.03 -12.42
CA ALA A 86 16.89 16.80 -11.89
C ALA A 86 16.96 15.90 -10.63
N MET A 87 15.87 15.83 -9.86
CA MET A 87 15.78 15.05 -8.61
C MET A 87 15.05 13.71 -8.80
N GLY A 88 14.70 13.35 -10.03
CA GLY A 88 13.71 12.31 -10.32
C GLY A 88 12.33 12.91 -10.65
N ARG A 89 11.42 12.09 -11.19
CA ARG A 89 10.06 12.51 -11.53
C ARG A 89 9.25 12.73 -10.25
N LYS A 90 8.54 13.86 -10.13
CA LYS A 90 7.78 14.16 -8.91
C LYS A 90 6.63 13.19 -8.69
N SER A 91 6.46 12.77 -7.44
CA SER A 91 5.44 11.84 -6.98
C SER A 91 5.08 12.11 -5.51
N VAL A 92 4.18 11.31 -4.95
CA VAL A 92 3.80 11.34 -3.54
C VAL A 92 3.93 9.95 -2.93
N ARG A 93 4.36 9.90 -1.67
CA ARG A 93 4.28 8.71 -0.81
C ARG A 93 3.59 9.11 0.47
N VAL A 94 2.45 8.49 0.77
CA VAL A 94 1.64 8.82 1.95
C VAL A 94 1.59 7.63 2.91
N THR A 95 1.79 7.87 4.21
CA THR A 95 1.82 6.81 5.25
C THR A 95 0.81 7.12 6.36
N SER A 96 -0.08 6.18 6.71
CA SER A 96 -1.17 6.45 7.65
C SER A 96 -0.67 6.72 9.08
N HIS A 97 -1.12 7.79 9.73
CA HIS A 97 -0.76 8.13 11.12
C HIS A 97 -1.06 7.00 12.12
N LYS A 98 -2.07 6.17 11.81
CA LYS A 98 -2.44 5.01 12.58
C LYS A 98 -1.71 3.77 12.08
N ALA A 99 -1.16 3.02 13.02
CA ALA A 99 -0.60 1.69 12.83
C ALA A 99 -1.59 0.62 13.30
N PHE A 100 -1.53 -0.57 12.70
CA PHE A 100 -2.46 -1.67 12.96
C PHE A 100 -1.69 -2.99 13.22
N THR A 101 -2.22 -3.83 14.11
CA THR A 101 -1.76 -5.21 14.28
C THR A 101 -2.96 -6.13 14.09
N ARG A 102 -2.95 -6.93 13.01
CA ARG A 102 -4.10 -7.68 12.50
C ARG A 102 -5.29 -6.78 12.08
N GLY A 103 -6.26 -7.39 11.42
CA GLY A 103 -7.48 -6.72 11.00
C GLY A 103 -8.08 -7.31 9.72
N LEU A 104 -8.98 -6.55 9.10
CA LEU A 104 -9.44 -6.72 7.74
C LEU A 104 -9.42 -5.34 7.08
N PHE A 105 -8.60 -5.19 6.05
CA PHE A 105 -8.31 -3.93 5.37
C PHE A 105 -8.94 -3.97 3.99
N ILE A 106 -9.92 -3.11 3.72
CA ILE A 106 -10.70 -3.11 2.49
C ILE A 106 -10.47 -1.78 1.77
N ALA A 107 -9.73 -1.80 0.66
CA ALA A 107 -9.48 -0.65 -0.19
C ALA A 107 -10.37 -0.73 -1.44
N ASP A 108 -11.32 0.20 -1.57
CA ASP A 108 -12.07 0.42 -2.80
C ASP A 108 -11.33 1.43 -3.67
N ILE A 109 -10.86 0.99 -4.83
CA ILE A 109 -9.96 1.73 -5.72
C ILE A 109 -10.59 1.76 -7.12
N ALA A 110 -10.85 2.96 -7.64
CA ALA A 110 -11.43 3.18 -8.96
C ALA A 110 -10.38 3.20 -10.08
N HIS A 111 -9.14 3.56 -9.74
CA HIS A 111 -7.99 3.61 -10.66
C HIS A 111 -6.69 3.39 -9.88
N MET A 112 -5.72 2.72 -10.49
CA MET A 112 -4.33 2.65 -10.02
C MET A 112 -3.38 3.09 -11.14
N PRO A 113 -2.12 3.42 -10.87
CA PRO A 113 -1.16 3.72 -11.92
C PRO A 113 -1.10 2.58 -12.96
N GLY A 114 -1.14 2.94 -14.25
CA GLY A 114 -1.19 1.98 -15.35
C GLY A 114 0.04 1.08 -15.47
N SER A 115 0.01 0.15 -16.41
CA SER A 115 1.10 -0.77 -16.77
C SER A 115 2.19 -0.04 -17.57
N ILE A 116 2.73 1.04 -17.00
CA ILE A 116 3.55 2.03 -17.69
C ILE A 116 5.04 1.77 -17.43
N CYS A 117 5.82 1.64 -18.50
CA CYS A 117 7.27 1.44 -18.44
C CYS A 117 7.97 2.44 -17.51
N GLY A 118 8.74 1.92 -16.56
CA GLY A 118 9.53 2.68 -15.61
C GLY A 118 8.80 3.11 -14.34
N THR A 119 7.48 2.91 -14.24
CA THR A 119 6.74 3.06 -12.99
C THR A 119 6.94 1.87 -12.05
N TRP A 120 6.79 2.12 -10.75
CA TRP A 120 6.67 1.12 -9.69
C TRP A 120 5.66 1.63 -8.66
N PRO A 121 4.35 1.38 -8.86
CA PRO A 121 3.30 1.74 -7.93
C PRO A 121 3.11 0.68 -6.84
N ALA A 122 2.79 1.12 -5.62
CA ALA A 122 2.52 0.22 -4.51
C ALA A 122 1.35 0.69 -3.63
N PHE A 123 0.48 -0.25 -3.23
CA PHE A 123 -0.39 -0.16 -2.06
C PHE A 123 -0.02 -1.29 -1.08
N TRP A 124 0.48 -0.92 0.09
CA TRP A 124 1.22 -1.83 0.97
C TRP A 124 1.11 -1.43 2.44
N MET A 125 1.68 -2.25 3.33
CA MET A 125 1.67 -2.01 4.78
C MET A 125 2.96 -2.44 5.46
N PHE A 126 3.71 -1.51 6.08
CA PHE A 126 4.98 -1.81 6.76
C PHE A 126 4.98 -1.42 8.25
N GLY A 127 5.63 -2.23 9.08
CA GLY A 127 5.83 -1.97 10.50
C GLY A 127 7.15 -1.24 10.82
N PRO A 128 7.30 -0.68 12.03
CA PRO A 128 8.50 0.07 12.43
C PRO A 128 9.75 -0.82 12.49
N ASN A 129 10.92 -0.24 12.21
CA ASN A 129 12.21 -0.94 12.16
C ASN A 129 12.22 -2.07 11.09
N TRP A 130 11.83 -1.75 9.85
CA TRP A 130 11.84 -2.68 8.73
C TRP A 130 13.15 -3.50 8.63
N PRO A 131 13.10 -4.84 8.36
CA PRO A 131 11.92 -5.69 8.17
C PRO A 131 11.47 -6.39 9.48
N VAL A 132 11.87 -5.90 10.66
CA VAL A 132 11.68 -6.59 11.97
C VAL A 132 10.22 -6.74 12.37
N SER A 133 9.38 -5.80 11.94
CA SER A 133 7.93 -5.75 12.15
C SER A 133 7.12 -6.01 10.87
N GLY A 134 7.76 -6.51 9.81
CA GLY A 134 7.12 -7.05 8.62
C GLY A 134 6.54 -6.03 7.64
N GLU A 135 6.27 -6.50 6.43
CA GLU A 135 5.82 -5.75 5.27
C GLU A 135 4.85 -6.61 4.44
N ILE A 136 3.75 -6.00 3.98
CA ILE A 136 2.65 -6.67 3.30
C ILE A 136 2.30 -5.89 2.03
N ASP A 137 2.65 -6.43 0.88
CA ASP A 137 2.51 -5.75 -0.41
C ASP A 137 1.25 -6.27 -1.09
N ILE A 138 0.19 -5.44 -1.05
CA ILE A 138 -1.18 -5.86 -1.40
C ILE A 138 -1.42 -5.65 -2.89
N ILE A 139 -0.90 -4.55 -3.43
CA ILE A 139 -0.85 -4.25 -4.86
C ILE A 139 0.56 -3.76 -5.16
N GLU A 140 1.31 -4.49 -5.97
CA GLU A 140 2.67 -4.13 -6.35
C GLU A 140 3.01 -4.59 -7.78
N GLY A 141 3.88 -3.83 -8.45
CA GLY A 141 4.40 -4.20 -9.75
C GLY A 141 5.29 -3.14 -10.36
N VAL A 142 5.81 -3.44 -11.54
CA VAL A 142 6.82 -2.62 -12.22
C VAL A 142 6.62 -2.65 -13.73
N ASN A 143 6.98 -1.56 -14.41
CA ASN A 143 7.04 -1.49 -15.88
C ASN A 143 5.72 -1.92 -16.55
N ALA A 144 5.78 -2.62 -17.69
CA ALA A 144 4.61 -3.14 -18.41
C ALA A 144 3.95 -4.37 -17.73
N GLN A 145 4.16 -4.59 -16.42
CA GLN A 145 3.50 -5.69 -15.71
C GLN A 145 1.97 -5.49 -15.73
N ALA A 146 1.25 -6.48 -16.26
CA ALA A 146 -0.21 -6.46 -16.37
C ALA A 146 -0.92 -7.37 -15.34
N LYS A 147 -0.19 -7.88 -14.33
CA LYS A 147 -0.71 -8.80 -13.29
C LYS A 147 -0.08 -8.49 -11.95
N ASN A 148 -0.88 -8.39 -10.88
CA ASN A 148 -0.40 -8.00 -9.56
C ASN A 148 0.65 -8.98 -9.00
N ALA A 149 1.72 -8.43 -8.41
CA ALA A 149 2.63 -9.15 -7.52
C ALA A 149 2.24 -8.85 -6.07
N ILE A 150 2.13 -9.90 -5.27
CA ILE A 150 1.72 -9.81 -3.86
C ILE A 150 2.83 -10.46 -3.05
N THR A 151 3.45 -9.71 -2.14
CA THR A 151 4.68 -10.12 -1.45
C THR A 151 4.54 -9.91 0.05
N LEU A 152 5.33 -10.65 0.85
CA LEU A 152 5.61 -10.27 2.24
C LEU A 152 7.12 -10.29 2.49
N HIS A 153 7.61 -9.28 3.22
CA HIS A 153 9.00 -9.21 3.71
C HIS A 153 9.03 -9.22 5.24
N THR A 154 10.03 -9.90 5.81
CA THR A 154 10.16 -10.13 7.26
C THR A 154 11.62 -10.30 7.67
N LYS A 155 11.91 -10.18 8.96
CA LYS A 155 13.15 -10.70 9.55
C LYS A 155 13.29 -12.23 9.42
N PRO A 156 14.52 -12.78 9.50
CA PRO A 156 14.78 -14.22 9.53
C PRO A 156 13.90 -15.02 10.48
N GLY A 157 13.50 -16.22 10.03
CA GLY A 157 12.60 -17.14 10.73
C GLY A 157 11.24 -17.41 10.08
N CYS A 158 10.89 -16.78 8.94
CA CYS A 158 9.57 -16.93 8.29
C CYS A 158 9.62 -17.55 6.89
N THR A 159 9.11 -18.78 6.76
CA THR A 159 8.74 -19.45 5.50
C THR A 159 7.27 -19.86 5.56
N VAL A 160 6.48 -19.47 4.57
CA VAL A 160 5.00 -19.65 4.51
C VAL A 160 4.58 -20.67 3.45
N SER A 161 3.29 -21.01 3.44
CA SER A 161 2.66 -21.82 2.37
C SER A 161 1.59 -21.01 1.63
N ASN A 162 1.43 -21.24 0.32
CA ASN A 162 0.32 -20.72 -0.46
C ASN A 162 -0.97 -21.57 -0.37
N HIS A 163 -1.05 -22.51 0.57
CA HIS A 163 -2.21 -23.40 0.69
C HIS A 163 -3.50 -22.62 0.98
N GLY A 164 -4.42 -22.67 0.02
CA GLY A 164 -5.69 -21.95 0.03
C GLY A 164 -5.71 -20.64 -0.78
N SER A 165 -4.64 -20.32 -1.52
CA SER A 165 -4.70 -19.36 -2.63
C SER A 165 -5.55 -19.89 -3.79
N LEU A 166 -5.99 -19.00 -4.66
CA LEU A 166 -6.60 -19.32 -5.95
C LEU A 166 -5.63 -20.15 -6.80
N ALA A 167 -6.12 -21.21 -7.45
CA ALA A 167 -5.27 -22.22 -8.10
C ALA A 167 -4.45 -21.71 -9.31
N SER A 168 -4.82 -20.57 -9.90
CA SER A 168 -4.05 -19.90 -10.96
C SER A 168 -2.95 -18.98 -10.42
N THR A 169 -3.01 -18.55 -9.15
CA THR A 169 -1.98 -17.69 -8.54
C THR A 169 -0.70 -18.48 -8.34
N LYS A 170 0.35 -18.06 -9.06
CA LYS A 170 1.67 -18.69 -9.02
C LYS A 170 2.38 -18.35 -7.71
N PHE A 171 2.73 -19.38 -6.93
CA PHE A 171 3.71 -19.24 -5.85
C PHE A 171 5.11 -18.99 -6.46
N VAL A 172 5.75 -17.87 -6.10
CA VAL A 172 7.06 -17.47 -6.64
C VAL A 172 8.16 -17.77 -5.61
N SER A 173 7.95 -17.41 -4.35
CA SER A 173 8.85 -17.70 -3.23
C SER A 173 8.04 -18.02 -1.97
N ALA A 174 8.48 -19.03 -1.21
CA ALA A 174 7.96 -19.35 0.11
C ALA A 174 8.73 -18.64 1.25
N ASP A 175 9.92 -18.14 0.96
CA ASP A 175 10.86 -17.55 1.91
C ASP A 175 10.58 -16.05 2.07
N CYS A 176 10.02 -15.64 3.21
CA CYS A 176 9.65 -14.25 3.47
C CYS A 176 10.83 -13.40 4.00
N GLY A 177 12.06 -13.90 3.92
CA GLY A 177 13.24 -13.33 4.58
C GLY A 177 13.90 -14.29 5.59
N ALA A 178 13.48 -15.56 5.65
CA ALA A 178 14.05 -16.62 6.48
C ALA A 178 15.58 -16.73 6.39
N HIS A 179 16.13 -16.60 5.17
CA HIS A 179 17.58 -16.62 4.94
C HIS A 179 18.22 -15.22 4.87
N GLY A 180 17.52 -14.18 5.33
CA GLY A 180 17.96 -12.78 5.22
C GLY A 180 17.85 -12.21 3.81
N THR A 181 17.11 -12.87 2.91
CA THR A 181 16.82 -12.36 1.57
C THR A 181 15.90 -11.13 1.63
N SER A 182 16.20 -10.09 0.87
CA SER A 182 15.32 -8.94 0.70
C SER A 182 14.18 -9.18 -0.29
N ALA A 183 14.17 -10.32 -1.01
CA ALA A 183 13.21 -10.57 -2.10
C ALA A 183 11.81 -11.02 -1.65
N GLY A 184 11.64 -11.39 -0.37
CA GLY A 184 10.34 -11.76 0.21
C GLY A 184 9.70 -13.03 -0.36
N CYS A 185 8.53 -13.36 0.18
CA CYS A 185 7.72 -14.51 -0.26
C CYS A 185 6.63 -14.03 -1.21
N GLY A 186 6.94 -14.05 -2.51
CA GLY A 186 6.05 -13.57 -3.55
C GLY A 186 5.01 -14.59 -4.04
N GLN A 187 3.82 -14.10 -4.36
CA GLN A 187 2.80 -14.73 -5.19
C GLN A 187 2.45 -13.81 -6.36
N ARG A 188 2.46 -14.33 -7.59
CA ARG A 188 2.04 -13.56 -8.78
C ARG A 188 0.71 -14.08 -9.31
N THR A 189 -0.21 -13.16 -9.49
CA THR A 189 -1.59 -13.40 -9.94
C THR A 189 -1.64 -13.73 -11.44
N ASP A 190 -2.80 -14.20 -11.92
CA ASP A 190 -2.96 -14.65 -13.32
C ASP A 190 -4.00 -13.89 -14.16
N ASP A 191 -5.02 -13.26 -13.55
CA ASP A 191 -5.91 -12.34 -14.29
C ASP A 191 -5.15 -11.02 -14.60
N ASN A 192 -5.55 -10.30 -15.65
CA ASN A 192 -5.03 -8.95 -15.93
C ASN A 192 -5.94 -7.83 -15.37
N GLN A 193 -7.18 -8.14 -14.98
CA GLN A 193 -8.12 -7.19 -14.37
C GLN A 193 -7.75 -6.76 -12.95
N ASN A 194 -6.70 -7.34 -12.35
CA ASN A 194 -6.31 -7.11 -10.96
C ASN A 194 -5.18 -6.08 -10.79
N TYR A 195 -4.56 -5.61 -11.87
CA TYR A 195 -3.46 -4.64 -11.85
C TYR A 195 -3.47 -3.73 -13.09
N GLY A 196 -2.91 -2.53 -12.95
CA GLY A 196 -2.59 -1.61 -14.04
C GLY A 196 -3.74 -1.38 -15.02
N ASP A 197 -3.44 -1.46 -16.31
CA ASP A 197 -4.38 -1.09 -17.38
C ASP A 197 -5.63 -1.97 -17.41
N GLY A 198 -5.49 -3.27 -17.14
CA GLY A 198 -6.62 -4.20 -17.12
C GLY A 198 -7.57 -3.93 -15.94
N PHE A 199 -7.04 -3.52 -14.80
CA PHE A 199 -7.83 -3.04 -13.65
C PHE A 199 -8.51 -1.71 -13.97
N ASN A 200 -7.79 -0.75 -14.55
CA ASN A 200 -8.33 0.56 -14.91
C ASN A 200 -9.47 0.44 -15.95
N ALA A 201 -9.31 -0.44 -16.94
CA ALA A 201 -10.30 -0.68 -18.00
C ALA A 201 -11.67 -1.19 -17.49
N ILE A 202 -11.74 -1.78 -16.29
CA ILE A 202 -13.00 -2.23 -15.67
C ILE A 202 -13.54 -1.28 -14.59
N GLY A 203 -12.94 -0.10 -14.40
CA GLY A 203 -13.26 0.81 -13.29
C GLY A 203 -12.75 0.31 -11.94
N GLY A 204 -11.67 -0.46 -11.95
CA GLY A 204 -11.00 -1.01 -10.78
C GLY A 204 -11.83 -2.04 -10.01
N GLY A 205 -11.84 -1.90 -8.69
CA GLY A 205 -12.54 -2.82 -7.81
C GLY A 205 -12.17 -2.65 -6.34
N VAL A 206 -12.28 -3.73 -5.58
CA VAL A 206 -11.93 -3.79 -4.16
C VAL A 206 -10.81 -4.80 -3.94
N TYR A 207 -9.74 -4.35 -3.27
CA TYR A 207 -8.76 -5.23 -2.64
C TYR A 207 -9.09 -5.37 -1.16
N ALA A 208 -9.15 -6.60 -0.66
CA ALA A 208 -9.46 -6.90 0.73
C ALA A 208 -8.40 -7.83 1.33
N THR A 209 -7.76 -7.40 2.42
CA THR A 209 -6.67 -8.11 3.10
C THR A 209 -7.11 -8.51 4.51
N GLU A 210 -7.32 -9.81 4.77
CA GLU A 210 -7.51 -10.34 6.12
C GLU A 210 -6.15 -10.74 6.72
N TRP A 211 -5.75 -10.11 7.82
CA TRP A 211 -4.53 -10.43 8.55
C TRP A 211 -4.88 -10.95 9.94
N THR A 212 -4.37 -12.15 10.27
CA THR A 212 -4.59 -12.91 11.50
C THR A 212 -3.28 -13.57 11.98
N SER A 213 -3.30 -14.26 13.12
CA SER A 213 -2.18 -15.13 13.56
C SER A 213 -1.85 -16.25 12.56
N ASP A 214 -2.88 -16.81 11.91
CA ASP A 214 -2.77 -18.03 11.10
C ASP A 214 -2.44 -17.73 9.63
N HIS A 215 -2.88 -16.58 9.12
CA HIS A 215 -2.69 -16.17 7.74
C HIS A 215 -2.74 -14.66 7.51
N ILE A 216 -2.09 -14.25 6.42
CA ILE A 216 -2.45 -13.06 5.65
C ILE A 216 -3.12 -13.58 4.36
N ALA A 217 -4.32 -13.09 4.03
CA ALA A 217 -5.08 -13.51 2.85
C ALA A 217 -5.65 -12.30 2.14
N ILE A 218 -5.53 -12.26 0.81
CA ILE A 218 -5.85 -11.12 -0.04
C ILE A 218 -6.83 -11.57 -1.12
N TRP A 219 -7.96 -10.88 -1.23
CA TRP A 219 -8.95 -11.03 -2.29
C TRP A 219 -8.93 -9.79 -3.19
N PHE A 220 -9.21 -9.99 -4.47
CA PHE A 220 -9.60 -8.94 -5.40
C PHE A 220 -11.02 -9.20 -5.87
N PHE A 221 -11.87 -8.19 -5.83
CA PHE A 221 -13.21 -8.20 -6.41
C PHE A 221 -13.29 -7.13 -7.50
N PRO A 222 -13.45 -7.49 -8.79
CA PRO A 222 -13.62 -6.49 -9.86
C PRO A 222 -14.88 -5.66 -9.60
N ARG A 223 -14.91 -4.42 -10.11
CA ARG A 223 -15.94 -3.40 -9.84
C ARG A 223 -17.39 -3.91 -9.90
N SER A 224 -17.68 -4.84 -10.81
CA SER A 224 -19.01 -5.43 -11.03
C SER A 224 -19.39 -6.60 -10.11
N GLN A 225 -18.45 -7.10 -9.29
CA GLN A 225 -18.61 -8.32 -8.46
C GLN A 225 -18.26 -8.09 -6.98
N ILE A 226 -18.21 -6.83 -6.51
CA ILE A 226 -17.95 -6.50 -5.11
C ILE A 226 -19.03 -7.14 -4.20
N PRO A 227 -18.65 -7.94 -3.19
CA PRO A 227 -19.58 -8.57 -2.25
C PRO A 227 -20.51 -7.59 -1.53
N ARG A 228 -21.77 -8.01 -1.30
CA ARG A 228 -22.82 -7.15 -0.72
C ARG A 228 -22.61 -6.81 0.76
N ASP A 229 -21.93 -7.68 1.49
CA ASP A 229 -21.55 -7.48 2.89
C ASP A 229 -20.47 -6.40 3.03
N ILE A 230 -19.53 -6.30 2.08
CA ILE A 230 -18.60 -5.16 1.98
C ILE A 230 -19.37 -3.86 1.73
N GLN A 231 -20.37 -3.87 0.83
CA GLN A 231 -21.22 -2.70 0.56
C GLN A 231 -22.12 -2.32 1.75
N ALA A 232 -22.44 -3.27 2.63
CA ALA A 232 -23.24 -3.07 3.84
C ALA A 232 -22.41 -2.73 5.10
N GLU A 233 -21.08 -2.65 4.98
CA GLU A 233 -20.12 -2.46 6.09
C GLU A 233 -20.16 -3.57 7.17
N ASP A 234 -20.60 -4.78 6.81
CA ASP A 234 -20.70 -5.95 7.71
C ASP A 234 -19.91 -7.17 7.17
N PRO A 235 -18.61 -7.03 6.84
CA PRO A 235 -17.88 -8.00 6.02
C PRO A 235 -17.61 -9.35 6.71
N ASN A 236 -17.86 -10.45 5.99
CA ASN A 236 -17.54 -11.82 6.41
C ASN A 236 -16.68 -12.55 5.36
N PRO A 237 -15.33 -12.52 5.47
CA PRO A 237 -14.41 -13.18 4.54
C PRO A 237 -14.63 -14.67 4.30
N LYS A 238 -15.40 -15.37 5.15
CA LYS A 238 -15.73 -16.79 4.99
C LYS A 238 -16.68 -17.05 3.83
N ASP A 239 -17.48 -16.06 3.44
CA ASP A 239 -18.51 -16.19 2.41
C ASP A 239 -18.00 -15.72 1.03
N TRP A 240 -16.78 -15.15 0.96
CA TRP A 240 -16.14 -14.65 -0.26
C TRP A 240 -15.46 -15.72 -1.12
N GLY A 241 -15.35 -16.95 -0.62
CA GLY A 241 -14.63 -18.03 -1.29
C GLY A 241 -13.10 -17.87 -1.25
N THR A 242 -12.41 -18.52 -2.19
CA THR A 242 -10.95 -18.64 -2.19
C THR A 242 -10.26 -17.28 -2.41
N PRO A 243 -9.33 -16.84 -1.53
CA PRO A 243 -8.55 -15.62 -1.74
C PRO A 243 -7.66 -15.72 -2.98
N LEU A 244 -7.41 -14.58 -3.62
CA LEU A 244 -6.50 -14.44 -4.76
C LEU A 244 -5.09 -14.90 -4.37
N ALA A 245 -4.58 -14.44 -3.23
CA ALA A 245 -3.34 -14.91 -2.63
C ALA A 245 -3.51 -15.11 -1.12
N ARG A 246 -2.90 -16.16 -0.58
CA ARG A 246 -2.91 -16.51 0.85
C ARG A 246 -1.52 -16.93 1.27
N PHE A 247 -1.03 -16.36 2.36
CA PHE A 247 0.20 -16.73 3.02
C PHE A 247 -0.19 -17.38 4.35
N ALA A 248 -0.28 -18.70 4.34
CA ALA A 248 -0.53 -19.49 5.54
C ALA A 248 0.75 -19.58 6.36
N GLY A 249 0.68 -19.14 7.62
CA GLY A 249 1.71 -19.36 8.62
C GLY A 249 1.71 -20.80 9.13
N GLY A 250 2.50 -21.05 10.17
CA GLY A 250 2.64 -22.37 10.79
C GLY A 250 3.94 -22.50 11.58
N PRO A 251 4.44 -23.74 11.80
CA PRO A 251 5.69 -23.98 12.54
C PRO A 251 6.93 -23.30 11.92
N SER A 252 6.91 -23.02 10.62
CA SER A 252 7.96 -22.34 9.86
C SER A 252 7.76 -20.82 9.71
N CYS A 253 6.62 -20.27 10.14
CA CYS A 253 6.41 -18.82 10.26
C CYS A 253 5.20 -18.54 11.16
N LYS A 254 5.45 -18.01 12.36
CA LYS A 254 4.39 -17.50 13.25
C LYS A 254 4.19 -16.02 12.93
N LEU A 255 3.09 -15.65 12.27
CA LEU A 255 2.94 -14.29 11.74
C LEU A 255 3.01 -13.21 12.84
N ASP A 256 2.50 -13.49 14.04
CA ASP A 256 2.60 -12.58 15.20
C ASP A 256 4.04 -12.30 15.67
N ASP A 257 4.98 -13.22 15.42
CA ASP A 257 6.40 -12.99 15.74
C ASP A 257 7.08 -12.11 14.68
N HIS A 258 6.48 -11.89 13.49
CA HIS A 258 7.10 -11.19 12.35
C HIS A 258 6.39 -9.91 11.89
N PHE A 259 5.08 -9.76 12.10
CA PHE A 259 4.27 -8.62 11.65
C PHE A 259 3.65 -7.89 12.85
N ALA A 260 3.84 -6.57 12.96
CA ALA A 260 3.25 -5.78 14.05
C ALA A 260 3.26 -4.27 13.78
N ASN A 261 2.15 -3.61 14.09
CA ASN A 261 1.97 -2.15 14.02
C ASN A 261 2.30 -1.57 12.64
N ASN A 262 1.75 -2.19 11.59
CA ASN A 262 1.97 -1.77 10.22
C ASN A 262 1.09 -0.54 9.89
N GLN A 263 1.69 0.46 9.23
CA GLN A 263 1.00 1.63 8.67
C GLN A 263 0.66 1.36 7.20
N LEU A 264 -0.49 1.86 6.73
CA LEU A 264 -0.90 1.79 5.32
C LEU A 264 -0.09 2.79 4.49
N VAL A 265 0.37 2.38 3.31
CA VAL A 265 1.11 3.24 2.37
C VAL A 265 0.49 3.17 0.97
N PHE A 266 0.38 4.34 0.34
CA PHE A 266 0.25 4.46 -1.12
C PHE A 266 1.43 5.28 -1.66
N ASP A 267 2.05 4.82 -2.73
CA ASP A 267 3.04 5.60 -3.48
C ASP A 267 3.12 5.20 -4.95
N THR A 268 4.02 5.87 -5.67
CA THR A 268 4.50 5.48 -7.00
C THR A 268 5.94 5.97 -7.15
N THR A 269 6.90 5.06 -7.05
CA THR A 269 8.29 5.34 -7.41
C THR A 269 8.52 5.08 -8.91
N PHE A 270 9.74 5.35 -9.36
CA PHE A 270 10.19 5.11 -10.73
C PHE A 270 11.54 4.42 -10.72
N CYS A 271 11.74 3.46 -11.63
CA CYS A 271 13.02 2.76 -11.77
C CYS A 271 13.49 2.08 -10.46
N GLY A 272 14.53 2.60 -9.82
CA GLY A 272 15.02 2.08 -8.54
C GLY A 272 15.56 0.65 -8.59
N ASP A 273 15.64 0.03 -7.41
CA ASP A 273 16.20 -1.31 -7.21
C ASP A 273 15.44 -2.42 -7.95
N TRP A 274 14.13 -2.26 -8.21
CA TRP A 274 13.33 -3.25 -8.95
C TRP A 274 13.06 -2.86 -10.40
N ALA A 275 12.18 -1.88 -10.68
CA ALA A 275 11.75 -1.55 -12.05
C ALA A 275 12.92 -1.12 -12.96
N GLY A 276 13.89 -0.42 -12.38
CA GLY A 276 15.07 0.11 -13.03
C GLY A 276 16.26 -0.84 -13.08
N SER A 277 16.16 -2.03 -12.47
CA SER A 277 17.21 -3.04 -12.54
C SER A 277 17.48 -3.44 -14.00
N PRO A 278 18.74 -3.50 -14.46
CA PRO A 278 19.07 -3.97 -15.81
C PRO A 278 18.54 -5.37 -16.12
N SER A 279 18.40 -6.25 -15.12
CA SER A 279 17.82 -7.59 -15.27
C SER A 279 16.30 -7.62 -15.38
N VAL A 280 15.63 -6.47 -15.19
CA VAL A 280 14.18 -6.31 -15.26
C VAL A 280 13.84 -5.43 -16.47
N TRP A 281 14.28 -4.17 -16.48
CA TRP A 281 14.12 -3.25 -17.62
C TRP A 281 14.66 -3.85 -18.93
N GLY A 282 15.88 -4.39 -18.90
CA GLY A 282 16.51 -5.02 -20.07
C GLY A 282 15.99 -6.41 -20.43
N SER A 283 15.08 -6.99 -19.62
CA SER A 283 14.39 -8.25 -19.91
C SER A 283 12.98 -8.04 -20.48
N ASP A 284 12.41 -6.86 -20.26
CA ASP A 284 11.10 -6.45 -20.75
C ASP A 284 11.24 -5.97 -22.21
N PRO A 285 10.70 -6.69 -23.21
CA PRO A 285 10.88 -6.34 -24.62
C PRO A 285 10.08 -5.09 -25.04
N GLU A 286 9.11 -4.67 -24.23
CA GLU A 286 8.34 -3.44 -24.47
C GLU A 286 9.14 -2.24 -23.95
N CYS A 287 9.57 -2.29 -22.69
CA CYS A 287 10.28 -1.17 -22.08
C CYS A 287 11.72 -0.99 -22.60
N SER A 288 12.47 -2.07 -22.81
CA SER A 288 13.83 -1.98 -23.39
C SER A 288 13.85 -1.46 -24.83
N ALA A 289 12.73 -1.52 -25.56
CA ALA A 289 12.59 -0.91 -26.88
C ALA A 289 12.35 0.61 -26.82
N LEU A 290 11.89 1.14 -25.68
CA LEU A 290 11.58 2.57 -25.51
C LEU A 290 12.80 3.41 -25.08
N ALA A 291 13.72 2.86 -24.28
CA ALA A 291 15.00 3.50 -23.97
C ALA A 291 16.10 2.52 -23.48
N PRO A 292 17.39 2.87 -23.61
CA PRO A 292 18.51 2.05 -23.11
C PRO A 292 18.47 1.82 -21.59
N THR A 293 17.96 2.79 -20.82
CA THR A 293 17.75 2.66 -19.37
C THR A 293 16.37 3.18 -18.98
N CYS A 294 15.86 2.70 -17.84
CA CYS A 294 14.62 3.20 -17.25
C CYS A 294 14.67 4.71 -16.99
N GLN A 295 15.79 5.20 -16.45
CA GLN A 295 15.99 6.61 -16.12
C GLN A 295 15.97 7.48 -17.38
N ASP A 296 16.54 7.03 -18.50
CA ASP A 296 16.44 7.73 -19.78
C ASP A 296 14.98 7.91 -20.22
N TYR A 297 14.18 6.85 -20.13
CA TYR A 297 12.75 6.87 -20.49
C TYR A 297 11.95 7.82 -19.56
N VAL A 298 12.01 7.58 -18.25
CA VAL A 298 11.27 8.34 -17.24
C VAL A 298 11.67 9.82 -17.25
N SER A 299 12.94 10.13 -17.50
CA SER A 299 13.42 11.51 -17.65
C SER A 299 12.85 12.19 -18.90
N ASN A 300 12.84 11.50 -20.05
CA ASN A 300 12.59 12.13 -21.34
C ASN A 300 11.12 12.19 -21.78
N ASN A 301 10.26 11.29 -21.31
CA ASN A 301 8.91 11.09 -21.87
C ASN A 301 7.79 11.37 -20.84
N PRO A 302 7.65 12.63 -20.37
CA PRO A 302 6.72 12.95 -19.28
C PRO A 302 5.25 12.60 -19.56
N ALA A 303 4.78 12.77 -20.80
CA ALA A 303 3.37 12.60 -21.15
C ALA A 303 2.85 11.18 -20.93
N ASP A 304 3.73 10.18 -21.05
CA ASP A 304 3.39 8.76 -20.96
C ASP A 304 2.95 8.36 -19.53
N PHE A 305 3.27 9.20 -18.53
CA PHE A 305 2.87 9.02 -17.13
C PHE A 305 1.53 9.68 -16.79
N ALA A 306 0.75 10.14 -17.77
CA ALA A 306 -0.55 10.80 -17.53
C ALA A 306 -1.58 9.89 -16.82
N ASP A 307 -1.50 8.58 -17.02
CA ASP A 307 -2.32 7.56 -16.35
C ASP A 307 -1.60 6.84 -15.18
N ALA A 308 -0.45 7.36 -14.75
CA ALA A 308 0.22 6.94 -13.51
C ALA A 308 -0.38 7.66 -12.28
N PHE A 309 -1.63 7.32 -11.93
CA PHE A 309 -2.31 7.84 -10.74
C PHE A 309 -3.26 6.84 -10.07
N TRP A 310 -3.39 6.95 -8.75
CA TRP A 310 -4.42 6.32 -7.94
C TRP A 310 -5.68 7.19 -7.88
N VAL A 311 -6.86 6.56 -7.91
CA VAL A 311 -8.13 7.11 -7.41
C VAL A 311 -8.69 6.12 -6.40
N VAL A 312 -8.59 6.46 -5.11
CA VAL A 312 -9.12 5.64 -4.01
C VAL A 312 -10.47 6.21 -3.58
N ASN A 313 -11.51 5.37 -3.54
CA ASN A 313 -12.83 5.76 -3.08
C ASN A 313 -12.88 5.76 -1.55
N SER A 314 -12.40 4.69 -0.92
CA SER A 314 -12.14 4.63 0.52
C SER A 314 -11.20 3.47 0.89
N VAL A 315 -10.55 3.57 2.05
CA VAL A 315 -9.95 2.42 2.75
C VAL A 315 -10.65 2.26 4.09
N LYS A 316 -11.24 1.09 4.34
CA LYS A 316 -11.96 0.76 5.58
C LYS A 316 -11.26 -0.37 6.31
N VAL A 317 -10.95 -0.16 7.58
CA VAL A 317 -10.27 -1.13 8.44
C VAL A 317 -11.23 -1.62 9.51
N TYR A 318 -11.35 -2.94 9.63
CA TYR A 318 -12.23 -3.63 10.57
C TYR A 318 -11.41 -4.48 11.54
N GLN A 319 -11.89 -4.60 12.78
CA GLN A 319 -11.28 -5.45 13.83
C GLN A 319 -12.22 -6.56 14.29
N LYS A 320 -11.65 -7.71 14.66
CA LYS A 320 -12.40 -8.78 15.34
C LYS A 320 -12.71 -8.35 16.78
N GLY A 321 -14.00 -8.23 17.10
CA GLY A 321 -14.45 -7.61 18.34
C GLY A 321 -13.91 -8.26 19.62
N ALA A 322 -13.07 -7.52 20.36
CA ALA A 322 -12.59 -7.75 21.73
C ALA A 322 -11.86 -9.07 22.09
N GLY A 323 -11.96 -10.13 21.28
CA GLY A 323 -11.34 -11.43 21.55
C GLY A 323 -9.87 -11.55 21.15
N ASP A 324 -9.39 -10.67 20.25
CA ASP A 324 -8.11 -10.83 19.55
C ASP A 324 -7.13 -9.66 19.78
N GLN A 325 -7.46 -8.76 20.72
CA GLN A 325 -6.61 -7.65 21.11
C GLN A 325 -5.47 -8.15 22.02
N GLY A 326 -4.31 -8.43 21.42
CA GLY A 326 -3.05 -8.62 22.15
C GLY A 326 -2.81 -7.48 23.14
N GLN A 327 -2.28 -7.79 24.34
CA GLN A 327 -2.40 -6.94 25.54
C GLN A 327 -1.92 -5.49 25.37
N SER A 328 -2.83 -4.61 24.96
CA SER A 328 -2.70 -3.17 25.16
C SER A 328 -2.79 -2.88 26.66
N THR A 329 -1.69 -2.40 27.25
CA THR A 329 -1.52 -2.19 28.69
C THR A 329 -2.28 -0.95 29.18
N ARG A 330 -3.61 -1.00 29.11
CA ARG A 330 -4.51 0.03 29.60
C ARG A 330 -4.41 0.16 31.12
N ILE A 331 -3.57 1.09 31.58
CA ILE A 331 -3.51 1.50 32.99
C ILE A 331 -4.91 1.97 33.41
N GLN A 332 -5.56 1.22 34.32
CA GLN A 332 -6.85 1.60 34.87
C GLN A 332 -6.69 2.80 35.84
N PRO A 333 -7.50 3.86 35.70
CA PRO A 333 -7.62 4.87 36.75
C PRO A 333 -8.24 4.24 38.00
N THR A 334 -7.50 4.16 39.10
CA THR A 334 -8.01 3.61 40.36
C THR A 334 -8.88 4.65 41.07
N ASN A 335 -10.19 4.59 40.81
CA ASN A 335 -11.21 5.41 41.46
C ASN A 335 -11.29 5.12 42.98
N LYS A 336 -10.43 5.77 43.77
CA LYS A 336 -10.53 5.76 45.24
C LYS A 336 -11.68 6.68 45.68
N THR A 337 -12.76 6.07 46.14
CA THR A 337 -13.93 6.77 46.69
C THR A 337 -13.57 7.58 47.93
N ARG A 338 -13.82 8.90 47.88
CA ARG A 338 -13.53 9.84 48.97
C ARG A 338 -14.62 9.80 50.03
N ALA A 339 -14.41 9.02 51.10
CA ALA A 339 -15.24 9.09 52.30
C ALA A 339 -15.07 10.43 53.04
N ARG A 340 -16.13 10.88 53.73
CA ARG A 340 -16.21 12.18 54.44
C ARG A 340 -16.38 11.99 55.95
N PRO A 341 -15.42 12.43 56.78
CA PRO A 341 -15.62 12.62 58.22
C PRO A 341 -16.26 13.98 58.58
N THR A 342 -16.74 14.07 59.83
CA THR A 342 -17.49 15.20 60.42
C THR A 342 -16.60 16.24 61.14
N LEU A 343 -17.22 17.32 61.64
CA LEU A 343 -16.58 18.47 62.29
C LEU A 343 -16.62 18.43 63.82
N ARG A 344 -15.80 19.32 64.43
CA ARG A 344 -15.73 19.76 65.85
C ARG A 344 -15.08 18.78 66.86
N PRO A 345 -14.56 19.29 68.01
CA PRO A 345 -14.41 20.71 68.42
C PRO A 345 -12.96 21.17 68.68
N THR A 346 -12.80 22.49 68.85
CA THR A 346 -11.54 23.19 69.15
C THR A 346 -11.16 23.18 70.63
N SER A 347 -9.86 23.22 70.92
CA SER A 347 -9.29 23.78 72.16
C SER A 347 -8.19 24.81 71.82
N THR A 348 -7.92 25.73 72.73
CA THR A 348 -7.07 26.93 72.53
C THR A 348 -5.72 26.81 73.25
N ASN A 349 -4.66 27.41 72.70
CA ASN A 349 -3.65 28.17 73.48
C ASN A 349 -2.67 28.96 72.58
N THR A 350 -2.05 29.98 73.19
CA THR A 350 -1.17 31.01 72.59
C THR A 350 -0.24 31.58 73.70
N PRO A 351 0.85 32.33 73.40
CA PRO A 351 1.76 32.28 72.24
C PRO A 351 3.27 32.46 72.61
N GLN A 352 4.15 32.52 71.59
CA GLN A 352 5.48 33.21 71.58
C GLN A 352 6.66 32.63 72.41
N PRO A 353 7.93 33.07 72.16
CA PRO A 353 8.55 33.59 70.90
C PRO A 353 9.96 33.00 70.59
N GLY A 354 10.51 33.25 69.39
CA GLY A 354 11.97 33.22 69.17
C GLY A 354 12.51 33.02 67.74
N TYR A 355 13.44 33.91 67.35
CA TYR A 355 14.49 33.77 66.30
C TYR A 355 14.12 33.57 64.81
N GLN A 356 14.48 34.59 64.02
CA GLN A 356 15.04 34.46 62.66
C GLN A 356 16.51 34.95 62.68
N PRO A 357 17.32 34.62 61.65
CA PRO A 357 17.74 35.69 60.73
C PRO A 357 17.57 35.35 59.23
N GLN A 358 18.08 36.24 58.37
CA GLN A 358 17.90 36.32 56.91
C GLN A 358 18.95 35.50 56.08
N PRO A 359 18.86 35.45 54.72
CA PRO A 359 19.53 34.45 53.88
C PRO A 359 20.83 34.95 53.22
N THR A 360 21.48 34.07 52.44
CA THR A 360 22.62 34.41 51.57
C THR A 360 22.40 33.92 50.14
N THR A 361 22.59 34.82 49.17
CA THR A 361 22.67 34.55 47.72
C THR A 361 24.12 34.59 47.26
N THR A 362 24.49 33.81 46.23
CA THR A 362 25.77 34.00 45.52
C THR A 362 25.59 33.81 44.01
N SER A 363 26.24 34.66 43.20
CA SER A 363 26.17 34.68 41.73
C SER A 363 27.42 35.30 41.11
N THR A 364 27.90 34.73 40.00
CA THR A 364 28.93 35.25 39.05
C THR A 364 28.82 34.37 37.77
N GLN A 365 28.84 34.83 36.50
CA GLN A 365 29.84 35.61 35.71
C GLN A 365 31.23 34.92 35.65
N GLY A 366 31.97 34.79 34.53
CA GLY A 366 31.82 35.14 33.09
C GLY A 366 33.21 34.99 32.39
N ASP A 367 33.42 35.10 31.07
CA ASP A 367 32.52 35.18 29.89
C ASP A 367 33.33 35.02 28.56
N PHE A 368 32.66 34.91 27.39
CA PHE A 368 33.24 34.96 26.00
C PHE A 368 34.26 33.81 25.64
N GLN A 369 34.82 33.55 24.43
CA GLN A 369 34.68 33.85 22.96
C GLN A 369 35.56 32.79 22.19
N SER A 370 35.57 32.54 20.86
CA SER A 370 34.55 32.46 19.77
C SER A 370 35.17 32.04 18.40
N GLN A 371 34.46 31.22 17.58
CA GLN A 371 34.73 30.90 16.14
C GLN A 371 36.01 30.10 15.75
N PRO A 372 36.16 29.55 14.50
CA PRO A 372 35.17 28.93 13.59
C PRO A 372 35.60 27.62 12.87
N GLY A 373 34.64 26.71 12.58
CA GLY A 373 34.59 25.80 11.40
C GLY A 373 35.62 24.65 11.21
N TYR A 374 35.17 23.52 10.60
CA TYR A 374 35.85 22.75 9.53
C TYR A 374 35.02 21.50 9.11
N GLN A 375 35.20 21.01 7.87
CA GLN A 375 34.65 19.73 7.37
C GLN A 375 35.65 18.57 7.55
N PRO A 376 35.19 17.31 7.39
CA PRO A 376 35.94 16.35 6.58
C PRO A 376 35.21 15.88 5.31
N GLN A 377 35.97 15.63 4.24
CA GLN A 377 35.54 14.86 3.06
C GLN A 377 35.68 13.34 3.30
N PRO A 378 35.08 12.47 2.45
CA PRO A 378 35.17 11.02 2.62
C PRO A 378 36.53 10.46 2.17
N THR A 379 37.03 9.44 2.88
CA THR A 379 38.17 8.63 2.48
C THR A 379 37.73 7.45 1.60
N THR A 380 38.18 7.44 0.34
CA THR A 380 38.13 6.27 -0.52
C THR A 380 39.34 5.37 -0.27
N THR A 381 39.13 4.12 0.10
CA THR A 381 40.18 3.09 0.11
C THR A 381 39.83 2.00 -0.89
N SER A 382 40.61 1.89 -1.97
CA SER A 382 40.59 0.72 -2.84
C SER A 382 41.48 -0.38 -2.27
N THR A 383 41.08 -1.63 -2.50
CA THR A 383 41.95 -2.79 -2.21
C THR A 383 41.98 -3.69 -3.43
N GLN A 384 43.04 -3.55 -4.22
CA GLN A 384 43.36 -4.45 -5.33
C GLN A 384 44.02 -5.71 -4.74
N GLY A 385 43.52 -6.90 -5.11
CA GLY A 385 44.06 -8.19 -4.66
C GLY A 385 44.50 -9.02 -5.87
N ASP A 386 45.76 -9.45 -5.88
CA ASP A 386 46.41 -10.01 -7.07
C ASP A 386 46.07 -11.47 -7.39
N PHE A 387 46.21 -11.79 -8.66
CA PHE A 387 46.11 -13.14 -9.22
C PHE A 387 47.37 -13.98 -8.92
N GLN A 388 47.19 -15.19 -8.39
CA GLN A 388 48.13 -16.31 -8.60
C GLN A 388 47.34 -17.58 -8.94
N SER A 389 47.96 -18.50 -9.68
CA SER A 389 47.21 -19.35 -10.62
C SER A 389 47.61 -20.83 -10.65
N GLN A 390 46.58 -21.67 -10.84
CA GLN A 390 46.64 -23.03 -11.43
C GLN A 390 47.33 -24.14 -10.59
N PRO A 391 47.13 -25.44 -10.90
CA PRO A 391 46.34 -26.00 -12.01
C PRO A 391 45.24 -27.02 -11.64
N GLY A 392 44.30 -27.20 -12.57
CA GLY A 392 43.80 -28.54 -12.94
C GLY A 392 42.46 -29.02 -12.38
N TYR A 393 41.40 -28.86 -13.18
CA TYR A 393 40.46 -29.94 -13.55
C TYR A 393 39.77 -29.56 -14.87
N GLN A 394 39.57 -30.52 -15.78
CA GLN A 394 38.97 -30.27 -17.10
C GLN A 394 37.46 -30.54 -17.10
N PRO A 395 36.62 -29.70 -17.76
CA PRO A 395 35.28 -30.08 -18.16
C PRO A 395 35.32 -30.93 -19.45
N GLN A 396 34.65 -32.08 -19.45
CA GLN A 396 34.48 -32.92 -20.64
C GLN A 396 33.22 -32.50 -21.41
N PRO A 397 33.24 -32.38 -22.75
CA PRO A 397 32.08 -31.93 -23.52
C PRO A 397 31.06 -33.05 -23.73
N THR A 398 29.77 -32.71 -23.64
CA THR A 398 28.66 -33.52 -24.16
C THR A 398 28.30 -33.08 -25.57
N THR A 399 28.59 -33.92 -26.56
CA THR A 399 28.24 -33.71 -27.97
C THR A 399 26.88 -34.31 -28.30
N THR A 400 26.10 -33.61 -29.13
CA THR A 400 24.90 -34.14 -29.81
C THR A 400 25.25 -35.37 -30.67
N SER A 401 24.35 -36.35 -30.74
CA SER A 401 24.45 -37.47 -31.68
C SER A 401 23.26 -37.49 -32.65
N THR A 402 23.55 -37.48 -33.95
CA THR A 402 22.56 -37.65 -35.03
C THR A 402 23.23 -38.26 -36.26
N GLN A 403 22.84 -39.48 -36.64
CA GLN A 403 23.34 -40.23 -37.81
C GLN A 403 22.42 -41.45 -38.04
N GLY A 404 21.99 -41.85 -39.24
CA GLY A 404 21.92 -41.18 -40.56
C GLY A 404 20.51 -41.38 -41.16
N ASP A 405 20.25 -41.38 -42.47
CA ASP A 405 21.11 -41.32 -43.67
C ASP A 405 20.28 -40.93 -44.93
N PHE A 406 20.91 -40.22 -45.88
CA PHE A 406 20.66 -40.24 -47.36
C PHE A 406 19.25 -39.77 -47.90
N GLN A 407 19.06 -39.24 -49.13
CA GLN A 407 19.93 -39.03 -50.30
C GLN A 407 19.46 -37.88 -51.24
N SER A 408 20.39 -37.33 -52.05
CA SER A 408 20.22 -36.67 -53.40
C SER A 408 19.46 -35.34 -53.61
N GLN A 409 20.13 -34.42 -54.34
CA GLN A 409 19.62 -33.25 -55.12
C GLN A 409 19.39 -33.65 -56.63
N PRO A 410 19.21 -32.79 -57.68
CA PRO A 410 19.23 -31.30 -57.78
C PRO A 410 18.28 -30.60 -58.81
N SER A 411 18.38 -29.25 -58.88
CA SER A 411 17.91 -28.29 -59.93
C SER A 411 16.39 -28.00 -60.05
N GLY A 412 15.92 -26.83 -60.51
CA GLY A 412 16.60 -25.55 -60.84
C GLY A 412 15.69 -24.49 -61.54
N GLN A 413 16.25 -23.31 -61.86
CA GLN A 413 15.77 -22.25 -62.80
C GLN A 413 14.70 -21.18 -62.40
N ALA A 414 15.17 -19.92 -62.33
CA ALA A 414 14.74 -18.69 -63.06
C ALA A 414 13.35 -17.99 -62.93
N PHE A 415 13.43 -16.64 -62.98
CA PHE A 415 12.42 -15.58 -63.21
C PHE A 415 11.94 -15.52 -64.70
N PRO A 416 10.91 -14.72 -65.16
CA PRO A 416 10.52 -13.38 -64.65
C PRO A 416 9.05 -12.84 -64.80
N SER A 417 8.83 -11.67 -64.16
CA SER A 417 7.95 -10.50 -64.48
C SER A 417 6.60 -10.61 -65.24
N GLY A 418 5.56 -9.95 -64.70
CA GLY A 418 4.39 -9.45 -65.47
C GLY A 418 3.30 -8.75 -64.63
N GLN A 419 2.72 -7.65 -65.13
CA GLN A 419 1.47 -7.01 -64.63
C GLN A 419 0.41 -7.00 -65.74
N PRO A 420 -0.89 -6.87 -65.40
CA PRO A 420 -1.57 -5.57 -65.60
C PRO A 420 -2.64 -5.20 -64.54
N GLN A 421 -3.09 -3.94 -64.59
CA GLN A 421 -4.14 -3.29 -63.79
C GLN A 421 -5.49 -3.26 -64.57
N PRO A 422 -6.64 -3.04 -63.89
CA PRO A 422 -7.77 -2.34 -64.52
C PRO A 422 -8.40 -1.19 -63.67
N THR A 423 -8.27 0.04 -64.18
CA THR A 423 -9.27 1.13 -64.32
C THR A 423 -10.27 1.55 -63.22
N ILE A 424 -10.40 2.88 -63.07
CA ILE A 424 -11.43 3.63 -62.31
C ILE A 424 -12.51 4.19 -63.28
N PRO A 425 -13.77 4.41 -62.82
CA PRO A 425 -14.57 5.53 -63.32
C PRO A 425 -15.28 6.36 -62.22
N ALA A 426 -15.46 7.66 -62.47
CA ALA A 426 -16.27 8.63 -61.71
C ALA A 426 -16.53 9.88 -62.60
N PRO A 427 -17.39 10.86 -62.24
CA PRO A 427 -18.37 10.93 -61.15
C PRO A 427 -19.82 11.23 -61.64
N GLY A 428 -20.80 11.31 -60.71
CA GLY A 428 -22.16 11.80 -61.00
C GLY A 428 -23.01 12.04 -59.74
N ALA A 429 -23.87 13.07 -59.76
CA ALA A 429 -24.76 13.51 -58.66
C ALA A 429 -25.93 14.34 -59.26
N PRO A 430 -26.98 14.78 -58.51
CA PRO A 430 -27.29 14.61 -57.07
C PRO A 430 -28.74 14.12 -56.79
N GLN A 431 -29.24 14.32 -55.55
CA GLN A 431 -30.63 14.12 -55.05
C GLN A 431 -31.06 12.64 -54.86
N SER A 432 -31.82 12.25 -53.82
CA SER A 432 -32.64 12.97 -52.82
C SER A 432 -32.75 12.21 -51.48
N GLN A 433 -33.17 12.86 -50.38
CA GLN A 433 -33.61 12.19 -49.15
C GLN A 433 -35.09 11.70 -49.28
N PRO A 434 -35.54 10.73 -48.46
CA PRO A 434 -36.14 11.12 -47.16
C PRO A 434 -35.87 10.19 -45.96
N SER A 435 -36.11 10.75 -44.76
CA SER A 435 -36.62 10.09 -43.53
C SER A 435 -35.94 8.84 -42.94
N THR A 436 -35.12 9.07 -41.92
CA THR A 436 -35.24 8.49 -40.56
C THR A 436 -35.64 7.01 -40.37
N GLN A 437 -34.76 6.25 -39.73
CA GLN A 437 -34.88 5.98 -38.28
C GLN A 437 -33.50 5.64 -37.68
N ALA A 438 -33.30 5.94 -36.40
CA ALA A 438 -32.03 5.74 -35.70
C ALA A 438 -32.23 4.98 -34.39
N VAL A 439 -31.28 4.10 -34.08
CA VAL A 439 -31.09 3.52 -32.73
C VAL A 439 -29.64 3.80 -32.36
N PRO A 440 -29.35 4.60 -31.32
CA PRO A 440 -28.00 5.07 -31.06
C PRO A 440 -27.13 4.03 -30.36
N SER A 441 -25.93 3.79 -30.89
CA SER A 441 -24.87 3.03 -30.23
C SER A 441 -24.23 3.86 -29.11
N GLY A 442 -24.85 3.85 -27.94
CA GLY A 442 -24.37 4.56 -26.75
C GLY A 442 -23.16 3.90 -26.08
N GLN A 443 -21.97 4.01 -26.68
CA GLN A 443 -20.74 3.89 -25.90
C GLN A 443 -20.57 5.14 -25.03
N PRO A 444 -20.18 5.01 -23.74
CA PRO A 444 -19.76 6.14 -22.94
C PRO A 444 -18.50 6.78 -23.52
N GLN A 445 -18.68 7.85 -24.30
CA GLN A 445 -17.59 8.75 -24.64
C GLN A 445 -17.14 9.44 -23.35
N VAL A 446 -16.03 8.98 -22.77
CA VAL A 446 -15.35 9.69 -21.68
C VAL A 446 -14.81 10.99 -22.26
N GLN A 447 -15.60 12.06 -22.14
CA GLN A 447 -15.13 13.40 -22.48
C GLN A 447 -14.03 13.76 -21.49
N ASN A 448 -12.81 13.90 -22.00
CA ASN A 448 -11.65 14.31 -21.22
C ASN A 448 -11.75 15.83 -20.94
N ASP A 449 -12.59 16.20 -19.98
CA ASP A 449 -12.63 17.57 -19.50
C ASP A 449 -11.41 17.81 -18.60
N GLY A 450 -10.53 18.72 -19.02
CA GLY A 450 -9.35 19.11 -18.25
C GLY A 450 -9.67 19.91 -16.98
N SER A 451 -10.86 19.75 -16.39
CA SER A 451 -11.27 20.47 -15.19
C SER A 451 -10.89 19.67 -13.94
N TRP A 452 -9.75 20.07 -13.36
CA TRP A 452 -9.51 19.82 -11.94
C TRP A 452 -10.61 20.53 -11.15
N ASN A 453 -11.49 19.75 -10.51
CA ASN A 453 -12.76 20.24 -9.94
C ASN A 453 -12.62 21.00 -8.60
N GLY A 454 -11.43 21.56 -8.33
CA GLY A 454 -11.27 22.72 -7.46
C GLY A 454 -11.36 22.48 -5.96
N LYS A 455 -11.51 21.23 -5.49
CA LYS A 455 -11.35 20.91 -4.05
C LYS A 455 -9.87 20.86 -3.67
N VAL A 456 -9.29 22.06 -3.58
CA VAL A 456 -8.09 22.35 -2.81
C VAL A 456 -8.25 21.70 -1.43
N TRP A 457 -7.32 20.84 -1.04
CA TRP A 457 -7.08 20.56 0.36
C TRP A 457 -6.28 21.75 0.88
N ASN A 458 -6.87 22.56 1.77
CA ASN A 458 -6.47 23.97 1.99
C ASN A 458 -5.06 24.21 2.58
N GLY A 459 -4.20 23.19 2.67
CA GLY A 459 -2.76 23.37 2.90
C GLY A 459 -2.40 24.04 4.22
N GLU A 460 -3.29 24.00 5.22
CA GLU A 460 -3.02 24.60 6.52
C GLU A 460 -1.81 23.88 7.16
N PRO A 461 -0.74 24.61 7.53
CA PRO A 461 0.44 24.00 8.14
C PRO A 461 0.07 23.20 9.39
N TRP A 462 0.57 21.97 9.47
CA TRP A 462 0.24 21.00 10.51
C TRP A 462 0.67 21.50 11.91
N GLY A 463 -0.22 22.24 12.55
CA GLY A 463 0.05 22.98 13.79
C GLY A 463 -1.01 24.02 14.17
N SER A 464 -1.78 24.56 13.22
CA SER A 464 -2.82 25.58 13.48
C SER A 464 -3.93 25.08 14.42
N ARG A 465 -4.46 23.87 14.20
CA ARG A 465 -5.66 23.33 14.87
C ARG A 465 -5.43 22.77 16.29
N ARG A 466 -4.45 23.29 17.04
CA ARG A 466 -4.29 23.00 18.49
C ARG A 466 -4.02 24.25 19.35
N ARG A 467 -4.78 25.33 19.11
CA ARG A 467 -5.03 26.37 20.12
C ARG A 467 -6.26 27.23 19.82
N ASP A 468 -7.41 26.83 20.34
CA ASP A 468 -8.10 27.67 21.33
C ASP A 468 -8.94 26.79 22.27
N GLY A 469 -9.46 27.35 23.36
CA GLY A 469 -10.27 26.63 24.33
C GLY A 469 -11.36 27.48 24.97
N SER A 470 -12.36 26.77 25.51
CA SER A 470 -13.36 27.23 26.48
C SER A 470 -14.48 28.19 26.01
N SER A 471 -15.71 27.81 26.38
CA SER A 471 -16.78 28.70 26.86
C SER A 471 -17.70 29.48 25.89
N ALA A 472 -18.68 28.79 25.30
CA ALA A 472 -20.10 29.23 25.29
C ALA A 472 -20.99 27.96 25.25
N LYS A 473 -21.77 27.56 26.26
CA LYS A 473 -22.98 28.16 26.89
C LYS A 473 -24.17 28.37 25.94
N LEU A 474 -25.20 27.54 26.17
CA LEU A 474 -26.65 27.73 25.95
C LEU A 474 -27.13 28.30 24.60
N PHE A 475 -28.06 27.59 23.97
CA PHE A 475 -29.49 27.86 24.17
C PHE A 475 -30.33 26.60 23.93
N SER A 476 -31.58 26.58 24.42
CA SER A 476 -32.49 25.44 24.33
C SER A 476 -33.52 25.63 23.20
N LEU A 477 -33.96 24.52 22.62
CA LEU A 477 -35.37 24.11 22.65
C LEU A 477 -35.47 22.58 22.52
#